data_AF-A0A9E5LWN0-F1
#
_entry.id   AF-A0A9E5LWN0-F1
#
_cell.length_a   1.000
_cell.length_b   1.000
_cell.length_c   1.000
_cell.angle_alpha   90.00
_cell.angle_beta   90.00
_cell.angle_gamma   90.00
#
_symmetry.space_group_name_H-M   'P 1'
#
loop_
_entity.id
_entity.type
_entity.pdbx_description
1 polymer ?
#
loop_
_entity_poly.entity_id
_entity_poly.type
_entity_poly.pdbx_seq_one_letter_code
_entity_poly.pdbx_strand_id
1 'polypeptide(L)'
;MIRYPPLLGGWLFLLCAGSVRAAPISLASSNAVDSLNRTIRIQLTGSNGVQYFARGSTDLTNWPLLQTNAITGTGTSALVDVPLDTNMSGRGFFRIESNFEQRARLFIANYRRQLDNGGPTVLTVNGTNVQNAITLAEDTANNQIVITGNGVPNYTPTILGFNVTGGWNTAVSGGFQSLKFSENNAGASGGNNPNAIASGTETFRIPLKPTNNATATDTSLGTVGVAVNGIPIYNPFEDGNQTAATGRIFSGCCGHPQLTGVYHYHKYPTCLRLLKGDIWQSEKEKCDELDALVAAGGHSPLIGFALDGWPVYGPVGWKDASRASKLLKSSYTGTNDSYGNPAYVAASGDLDECNGLISPTPEYPEGIYHYVMTLEANTDGTVKREISPYFGYDIRSTLNKHGLMPSGWTNDTTYANALKAGFTVNGVSVAGTDSASFTTFYQFVTNMVAVLNANGMANVATEFNSMKISYPFTIRKYRGTPSNATGGGGVAGNGGISAISPTGGTRGQSYFVTITLQTVTGTPGLPPNSAPITTATVGGIALSSPTRASTSTVTGTLNIPSGTSTGAKDVVVTFQGPPGQAAPTYTATGLFQVNP
;
A
#
# COMPACT_ATOMS: atom_id res chain seq x y z
N MET A 1 -8.32 -24.29 13.85
CA MET A 1 -9.08 -23.74 15.01
C MET A 1 -9.59 -24.91 15.83
N ILE A 2 -9.34 -24.94 17.14
CA ILE A 2 -9.77 -26.03 18.03
C ILE A 2 -10.90 -25.49 18.92
N ARG A 3 -12.03 -26.21 18.98
CA ARG A 3 -13.22 -25.86 19.76
C ARG A 3 -13.37 -26.85 20.91
N TYR A 4 -13.61 -26.36 22.14
CA TYR A 4 -13.95 -27.23 23.28
C TYR A 4 -15.44 -27.18 23.62
N PRO A 5 -16.01 -28.30 24.12
CA PRO A 5 -17.38 -28.36 24.60
C PRO A 5 -17.53 -27.66 25.97
N PRO A 6 -18.77 -27.41 26.45
CA PRO A 6 -19.01 -27.26 27.89
C PRO A 6 -18.51 -28.52 28.62
N LEU A 7 -18.17 -28.39 29.90
CA LEU A 7 -17.48 -29.36 30.77
C LEU A 7 -18.07 -30.80 30.87
N LEU A 8 -19.00 -31.22 30.01
CA LEU A 8 -19.57 -32.57 29.92
C LEU A 8 -19.83 -32.98 28.45
N GLY A 9 -18.88 -33.71 27.85
CA GLY A 9 -19.09 -34.67 26.75
C GLY A 9 -19.24 -34.17 25.28
N GLY A 10 -18.34 -34.60 24.38
CA GLY A 10 -18.63 -34.82 22.95
C GLY A 10 -17.84 -34.05 21.88
N TRP A 11 -17.10 -34.82 21.06
CA TRP A 11 -16.52 -34.69 19.69
C TRP A 11 -15.75 -33.44 19.20
N LEU A 12 -14.56 -33.71 18.64
CA LEU A 12 -13.54 -32.81 18.09
C LEU A 12 -13.56 -32.85 16.56
N PHE A 13 -13.65 -31.69 15.89
CA PHE A 13 -13.41 -31.56 14.44
C PHE A 13 -12.34 -30.49 14.16
N LEU A 14 -11.35 -30.87 13.35
CA LEU A 14 -10.19 -30.07 12.99
C LEU A 14 -10.40 -29.47 11.58
N LEU A 15 -10.48 -28.14 11.47
CA LEU A 15 -10.34 -27.44 10.19
C LEU A 15 -8.96 -26.78 10.16
N CYS A 16 -8.03 -27.45 9.47
CA CYS A 16 -6.77 -26.89 9.00
C CYS A 16 -6.96 -26.51 7.53
N ALA A 17 -7.01 -25.20 7.23
CA ALA A 17 -7.10 -24.73 5.86
C ALA A 17 -5.69 -24.38 5.32
N GLY A 18 -5.26 -25.12 4.30
CA GLY A 18 -4.51 -24.64 3.12
C GLY A 18 -3.14 -23.97 3.30
N SER A 19 -2.09 -24.76 3.01
CA SER A 19 -0.83 -24.41 2.32
C SER A 19 0.02 -23.20 2.79
N VAL A 20 0.16 -23.04 4.09
CA VAL A 20 1.37 -22.50 4.73
C VAL A 20 1.73 -23.53 5.79
N ARG A 21 3.03 -23.83 6.05
CA ARG A 21 3.50 -24.87 7.00
C ARG A 21 2.49 -25.06 8.13
N ALA A 22 1.94 -26.27 8.28
CA ALA A 22 1.01 -26.59 9.37
C ALA A 22 1.53 -25.97 10.67
N ALA A 23 0.68 -25.23 11.37
CA ALA A 23 1.04 -24.64 12.65
C ALA A 23 1.75 -25.71 13.49
N PRO A 24 2.87 -25.41 14.15
CA PRO A 24 3.73 -26.41 14.81
C PRO A 24 3.07 -26.96 16.08
N ILE A 25 1.76 -27.18 16.09
CA ILE A 25 0.96 -27.39 17.29
C ILE A 25 -0.14 -28.40 16.99
N SER A 26 -0.14 -29.49 17.77
CA SER A 26 -1.26 -30.41 17.88
C SER A 26 -1.69 -30.52 19.35
N LEU A 27 -2.90 -31.00 19.60
CA LEU A 27 -3.25 -31.44 20.96
C LEU A 27 -2.38 -32.65 21.33
N ALA A 28 -2.03 -32.76 22.60
CA ALA A 28 -1.44 -33.99 23.10
C ALA A 28 -2.38 -35.18 22.81
N SER A 29 -1.80 -36.32 22.44
CA SER A 29 -2.56 -37.53 22.09
C SER A 29 -3.35 -38.13 23.27
N SER A 30 -3.01 -37.73 24.50
CA SER A 30 -3.71 -38.11 25.73
C SER A 30 -3.66 -36.96 26.75
N ASN A 31 -4.66 -36.88 27.63
CA ASN A 31 -4.76 -35.87 28.70
C ASN A 31 -4.56 -34.42 28.21
N ALA A 32 -5.08 -34.11 27.02
CA ALA A 32 -4.93 -32.80 26.39
C ALA A 32 -5.61 -31.66 27.16
N VAL A 33 -6.55 -31.97 28.05
CA VAL A 33 -7.24 -30.99 28.89
C VAL A 33 -7.14 -31.46 30.33
N ASP A 34 -6.53 -30.62 31.16
CA ASP A 34 -6.54 -30.78 32.61
C ASP A 34 -7.58 -29.80 33.18
N SER A 35 -8.77 -30.33 33.48
CA SER A 35 -9.87 -29.53 34.02
C SER A 35 -9.63 -29.07 35.44
N LEU A 36 -8.75 -29.75 36.18
CA LEU A 36 -8.44 -29.45 37.58
C LEU A 36 -7.48 -28.26 37.66
N ASN A 37 -6.43 -28.29 36.84
CA ASN A 37 -5.43 -27.23 36.75
C ASN A 37 -5.77 -26.16 35.69
N ARG A 38 -6.88 -26.32 34.96
CA ARG A 38 -7.33 -25.46 33.87
C ARG A 38 -6.23 -25.22 32.82
N THR A 39 -5.60 -26.29 32.36
CA THR A 39 -4.57 -26.20 31.30
C THR A 39 -4.98 -27.03 30.09
N ILE A 40 -4.49 -26.61 28.92
CA ILE A 40 -4.46 -27.45 27.72
C ILE A 40 -3.03 -27.89 27.50
N ARG A 41 -2.84 -29.21 27.43
CA ARG A 41 -1.56 -29.80 27.04
C ARG A 41 -1.49 -29.88 25.52
N ILE A 42 -0.59 -29.10 24.94
CA ILE A 42 -0.29 -29.13 23.52
C ILE A 42 1.04 -29.84 23.27
N GLN A 43 1.19 -30.36 22.06
CA GLN A 43 2.46 -30.79 21.51
C GLN A 43 2.95 -29.70 20.55
N LEU A 44 4.02 -29.00 20.95
CA LEU A 44 4.67 -27.95 20.17
C LEU A 44 5.87 -28.55 19.42
N THR A 45 5.89 -28.42 18.10
CA THR A 45 6.97 -28.83 17.19
C THR A 45 7.69 -27.61 16.59
N GLY A 46 7.66 -26.49 17.29
CA GLY A 46 8.17 -25.20 16.83
C GLY A 46 9.69 -25.19 16.65
N SER A 47 10.17 -24.32 15.75
CA SER A 47 11.61 -24.16 15.52
C SER A 47 12.32 -23.64 16.78
N ASN A 48 13.57 -24.07 16.97
CA ASN A 48 14.35 -23.72 18.15
C ASN A 48 14.50 -22.20 18.28
N GLY A 49 14.21 -21.64 19.46
CA GLY A 49 14.34 -20.22 19.77
C GLY A 49 13.17 -19.34 19.31
N VAL A 50 12.24 -19.86 18.49
CA VAL A 50 11.06 -19.10 18.05
C VAL A 50 10.09 -18.91 19.22
N GLN A 51 9.61 -17.68 19.38
CA GLN A 51 8.67 -17.30 20.43
C GLN A 51 7.23 -17.48 19.93
N TYR A 52 6.44 -18.25 20.67
CA TYR A 52 5.02 -18.52 20.40
C TYR A 52 4.13 -17.93 21.49
N PHE A 53 3.06 -17.26 21.09
CA PHE A 53 2.14 -16.58 21.99
C PHE A 53 0.78 -17.26 21.99
N ALA A 54 0.32 -17.66 23.18
CA ALA A 54 -1.00 -18.25 23.37
C ALA A 54 -2.06 -17.15 23.55
N ARG A 55 -3.13 -17.23 22.75
CA ARG A 55 -4.26 -16.30 22.80
C ARG A 55 -5.58 -17.05 22.89
N GLY A 56 -6.49 -16.53 23.69
CA GLY A 56 -7.82 -17.09 23.93
C GLY A 56 -8.90 -16.16 23.40
N SER A 57 -10.07 -16.70 23.04
CA SER A 57 -11.22 -15.92 22.62
C SER A 57 -12.52 -16.64 22.98
N THR A 58 -13.55 -15.90 23.35
CA THR A 58 -14.91 -16.42 23.56
C THR A 58 -15.85 -16.04 22.41
N ASP A 59 -15.52 -15.01 21.64
CA ASP A 59 -16.39 -14.40 20.62
C ASP A 59 -15.76 -14.36 19.20
N LEU A 60 -14.53 -14.86 19.04
CA LEU A 60 -13.71 -14.83 17.83
C LEU A 60 -13.28 -13.44 17.35
N THR A 61 -13.69 -12.37 18.04
CA THR A 61 -13.36 -10.98 17.71
C THR A 61 -12.18 -10.48 18.54
N ASN A 62 -12.15 -10.81 19.83
CA ASN A 62 -11.10 -10.43 20.76
C ASN A 62 -10.20 -11.62 21.06
N TRP A 63 -8.88 -11.43 20.95
CA TRP A 63 -7.90 -12.50 21.16
C TRP A 63 -6.82 -12.12 22.19
N PRO A 64 -7.18 -11.88 23.46
CA PRO A 64 -6.20 -11.56 24.49
C PRO A 64 -5.16 -12.67 24.69
N LEU A 65 -3.98 -12.28 25.14
CA LEU A 65 -2.94 -13.19 25.61
C LEU A 65 -3.45 -14.00 26.80
N LEU A 66 -3.27 -15.32 26.74
CA LEU A 66 -3.50 -16.22 27.88
C LEU A 66 -2.36 -16.15 28.89
N GLN A 67 -1.17 -15.74 28.44
CA GLN A 67 0.02 -15.53 29.24
C GLN A 67 0.92 -14.49 28.58
N THR A 68 1.66 -13.73 29.40
CA THR A 68 2.56 -12.66 28.92
C THR A 68 3.87 -13.22 28.35
N ASN A 69 4.37 -14.31 28.94
CA ASN A 69 5.61 -14.95 28.50
C ASN A 69 5.34 -15.84 27.29
N ALA A 70 6.15 -15.67 26.24
CA ALA A 70 6.12 -16.56 25.10
C ALA A 70 6.64 -17.96 25.44
N ILE A 71 6.10 -18.95 24.75
CA ILE A 71 6.59 -20.33 24.76
C ILE A 71 7.73 -20.38 23.75
N THR A 72 8.94 -20.73 24.20
CA THR A 72 10.09 -20.87 23.29
C THR A 72 10.08 -22.27 22.66
N GLY A 73 10.04 -22.33 21.33
CA GLY A 73 10.21 -23.59 20.61
C GLY A 73 11.59 -24.17 20.85
N THR A 74 11.68 -25.50 20.95
CA THR A 74 12.93 -26.22 21.22
C THR A 74 13.56 -26.83 19.96
N GLY A 75 12.91 -26.71 18.80
CA GLY A 75 13.31 -27.39 17.55
C GLY A 75 12.94 -28.87 17.52
N THR A 76 12.35 -29.39 18.59
CA THR A 76 11.88 -30.76 18.74
C THR A 76 10.46 -30.74 19.29
N SER A 77 9.77 -31.88 19.20
CA SER A 77 8.45 -32.02 19.79
C SER A 77 8.52 -31.95 21.32
N ALA A 78 7.82 -30.99 21.92
CA ALA A 78 7.72 -30.84 23.37
C ALA A 78 6.24 -30.75 23.80
N LEU A 79 5.91 -31.35 24.95
CA LEU A 79 4.62 -31.14 25.60
C LEU A 79 4.66 -29.83 26.39
N VAL A 80 3.69 -28.95 26.16
CA VAL A 80 3.57 -27.67 26.84
C VAL A 80 2.17 -27.53 27.41
N ASP A 81 2.09 -27.21 28.70
CA ASP A 81 0.83 -26.89 29.36
C ASP A 81 0.55 -25.40 29.21
N VAL A 82 -0.54 -25.07 28.54
CA VAL A 82 -0.99 -23.70 28.30
C VAL A 82 -2.14 -23.41 29.26
N PRO A 83 -1.99 -22.42 30.16
CA PRO A 83 -3.06 -22.05 31.07
C PRO A 83 -4.25 -21.49 30.29
N LEU A 84 -5.45 -21.94 30.66
CA LEU A 84 -6.70 -21.34 30.24
C LEU A 84 -7.12 -20.31 31.29
N ASP A 85 -7.41 -19.08 30.85
CA ASP A 85 -7.87 -18.00 31.73
C ASP A 85 -9.12 -18.43 32.51
N THR A 86 -9.21 -17.98 33.77
CA THR A 86 -10.36 -18.18 34.65
C THR A 86 -11.65 -17.56 34.12
N ASN A 87 -11.55 -16.56 33.22
CA ASN A 87 -12.69 -15.93 32.55
C ASN A 87 -13.25 -16.73 31.36
N MET A 88 -12.58 -17.79 30.90
CA MET A 88 -13.10 -18.69 29.87
C MET A 88 -14.08 -19.70 30.49
N SER A 89 -15.16 -19.20 31.08
CA SER A 89 -16.16 -19.98 31.82
C SER A 89 -17.09 -20.85 30.93
N GLY A 90 -16.87 -20.88 29.62
CA GLY A 90 -17.71 -21.55 28.62
C GLY A 90 -16.95 -22.06 27.39
N ARG A 91 -17.55 -21.95 26.19
CA ARG A 91 -16.88 -22.34 24.93
C ARG A 91 -15.73 -21.37 24.62
N GLY A 92 -14.52 -21.87 24.76
CA GLY A 92 -13.29 -21.15 24.47
C GLY A 92 -12.67 -21.56 23.15
N PHE A 93 -12.20 -20.59 22.39
CA PHE A 93 -11.26 -20.80 21.29
C PHE A 93 -9.88 -20.41 21.79
N PHE A 94 -8.87 -21.14 21.38
CA PHE A 94 -7.49 -20.75 21.58
C PHE A 94 -6.71 -20.90 20.29
N ARG A 95 -5.64 -20.12 20.20
CA ARG A 95 -4.63 -20.26 19.16
C ARG A 95 -3.28 -19.93 19.77
N ILE A 96 -2.24 -20.49 19.18
CA ILE A 96 -0.87 -20.19 19.53
C ILE A 96 -0.16 -19.92 18.21
N GLU A 97 0.52 -18.80 18.15
CA GLU A 97 1.11 -18.29 16.91
C GLU A 97 2.45 -17.62 17.22
N SER A 98 3.43 -17.79 16.34
CA SER A 98 4.63 -16.94 16.33
C SER A 98 4.28 -15.54 15.84
N ASN A 99 5.21 -14.58 15.99
CA ASN A 99 5.02 -13.24 15.42
C ASN A 99 4.84 -13.27 13.90
N PHE A 100 5.53 -14.18 13.19
CA PHE A 100 5.36 -14.37 11.75
C PHE A 100 3.96 -14.91 11.43
N GLU A 101 3.54 -15.99 12.09
CA GLU A 101 2.24 -16.60 11.87
C GLU A 101 1.09 -15.61 12.15
N GLN A 102 1.21 -14.82 13.21
CA GLN A 102 0.24 -13.76 13.53
C GLN A 102 0.15 -12.74 12.40
N ARG A 103 1.28 -12.14 11.99
CA ARG A 103 1.29 -11.12 10.93
C ARG A 103 0.82 -11.66 9.59
N ALA A 104 1.29 -12.84 9.19
CA ALA A 104 0.87 -13.48 7.95
C ALA A 104 -0.64 -13.78 7.95
N ARG A 105 -1.17 -14.32 9.06
CA ARG A 105 -2.62 -14.54 9.21
C ARG A 105 -3.41 -13.24 9.13
N LEU A 106 -2.95 -12.18 9.80
CA LEU A 106 -3.61 -10.87 9.75
C LEU A 106 -3.60 -10.29 8.34
N PHE A 107 -2.45 -10.32 7.66
CA PHE A 107 -2.32 -9.87 6.28
C PHE A 107 -3.28 -10.64 5.34
N ILE A 108 -3.22 -11.97 5.37
CA ILE A 108 -4.05 -12.84 4.53
C ILE A 108 -5.54 -12.65 4.82
N ALA A 109 -5.93 -12.56 6.09
CA ALA A 109 -7.33 -12.37 6.47
C ALA A 109 -7.87 -11.02 5.99
N ASN A 110 -7.08 -9.96 6.11
CA ASN A 110 -7.44 -8.63 5.60
C ASN A 110 -7.51 -8.59 4.08
N TYR A 111 -6.54 -9.19 3.38
CA TYR A 111 -6.55 -9.30 1.92
C TYR A 111 -7.77 -10.10 1.42
N ARG A 112 -8.06 -11.25 2.01
CA ARG A 112 -9.22 -12.08 1.64
C ARG A 112 -10.55 -11.33 1.76
N ARG A 113 -10.72 -10.51 2.82
CA ARG A 113 -11.91 -9.65 2.96
C ARG A 113 -12.09 -8.67 1.81
N GLN A 114 -11.01 -8.28 1.13
CA GLN A 114 -11.10 -7.43 -0.06
C GLN A 114 -11.54 -8.19 -1.31
N LEU A 115 -11.38 -9.53 -1.33
CA LEU A 115 -11.74 -10.39 -2.46
C LEU A 115 -13.18 -10.92 -2.39
N ASP A 116 -13.83 -10.79 -1.23
CA ASP A 116 -15.23 -11.18 -1.06
C ASP A 116 -16.07 -10.50 -2.16
N ASN A 117 -16.78 -11.30 -2.98
CA ASN A 117 -17.58 -10.91 -4.15
C ASN A 117 -16.86 -10.69 -5.50
N GLY A 118 -15.75 -11.37 -5.76
CA GLY A 118 -15.29 -11.64 -7.14
C GLY A 118 -13.95 -11.00 -7.56
N GLY A 119 -13.16 -10.50 -6.60
CA GLY A 119 -11.79 -10.07 -6.83
C GLY A 119 -10.75 -11.22 -6.80
N PRO A 120 -9.47 -10.95 -7.15
CA PRO A 120 -8.95 -9.68 -7.63
C PRO A 120 -9.34 -9.43 -9.10
N THR A 121 -9.56 -8.17 -9.45
CA THR A 121 -9.88 -7.81 -10.84
C THR A 121 -8.72 -8.13 -11.79
N VAL A 122 -9.04 -8.64 -12.98
CA VAL A 122 -8.07 -8.79 -14.07
C VAL A 122 -7.87 -7.43 -14.72
N LEU A 123 -6.64 -6.93 -14.72
CA LEU A 123 -6.26 -5.68 -15.36
C LEU A 123 -5.44 -5.96 -16.63
N THR A 124 -5.65 -5.19 -17.68
CA THR A 124 -4.80 -5.24 -18.87
C THR A 124 -3.66 -4.24 -18.71
N VAL A 125 -2.46 -4.75 -18.44
CA VAL A 125 -1.22 -3.99 -18.26
C VAL A 125 -0.30 -4.27 -19.45
N ASN A 126 0.04 -3.24 -20.23
CA ASN A 126 0.85 -3.37 -21.45
C ASN A 126 0.35 -4.48 -22.41
N GLY A 127 -0.97 -4.56 -22.61
CA GLY A 127 -1.61 -5.56 -23.47
C GLY A 127 -1.69 -6.97 -22.88
N THR A 128 -1.20 -7.18 -21.65
CA THR A 128 -1.23 -8.46 -20.95
C THR A 128 -2.23 -8.43 -19.81
N ASN A 129 -3.03 -9.48 -19.67
CA ASN A 129 -3.94 -9.63 -18.55
C ASN A 129 -3.16 -10.07 -17.29
N VAL A 130 -3.23 -9.26 -16.23
CA VAL A 130 -2.54 -9.46 -14.97
C VAL A 130 -3.54 -9.28 -13.82
N GLN A 131 -3.46 -10.14 -12.81
CA GLN A 131 -4.19 -9.99 -11.55
C GLN A 131 -3.21 -9.68 -10.42
N ASN A 132 -3.69 -9.04 -9.35
CA ASN A 132 -2.89 -8.85 -8.14
C ASN A 132 -2.40 -10.19 -7.59
N ALA A 133 -1.11 -10.28 -7.32
CA ALA A 133 -0.46 -11.47 -6.78
C ALA A 133 0.48 -11.08 -5.64
N ILE A 134 0.37 -11.80 -4.52
CA ILE A 134 1.12 -11.53 -3.30
C ILE A 134 1.65 -12.85 -2.73
N THR A 135 2.92 -12.86 -2.32
CA THR A 135 3.51 -13.95 -1.55
C THR A 135 4.04 -13.44 -0.22
N LEU A 136 4.02 -14.31 0.79
CA LEU A 136 4.56 -14.04 2.12
C LEU A 136 5.57 -15.13 2.46
N ALA A 137 6.73 -14.73 2.95
CA ALA A 137 7.78 -15.64 3.42
C ALA A 137 8.34 -15.17 4.76
N GLU A 138 8.79 -16.10 5.59
CA GLU A 138 9.51 -15.79 6.82
C GLU A 138 11.01 -15.71 6.53
N ASP A 139 11.65 -14.62 6.94
CA ASP A 139 13.10 -14.51 7.02
C ASP A 139 13.49 -14.66 8.49
N THR A 140 13.74 -15.92 8.88
CA THR A 140 14.08 -16.29 10.26
C THR A 140 15.44 -15.75 10.69
N ALA A 141 16.37 -15.57 9.75
CA ALA A 141 17.71 -15.05 10.03
C ALA A 141 17.66 -13.58 10.48
N ASN A 142 16.74 -12.80 9.91
CA ASN A 142 16.58 -11.38 10.20
C ASN A 142 15.35 -11.05 11.05
N ASN A 143 14.58 -12.08 11.49
CA ASN A 143 13.33 -11.92 12.22
C ASN A 143 12.34 -10.98 11.50
N GLN A 144 12.11 -11.24 10.22
CA GLN A 144 11.29 -10.43 9.32
C GLN A 144 10.21 -11.28 8.62
N ILE A 145 9.09 -10.64 8.28
CA ILE A 145 8.19 -11.13 7.23
C ILE A 145 8.59 -10.44 5.92
N VAL A 146 8.76 -11.23 4.87
CA VAL A 146 9.00 -10.78 3.50
C VAL A 146 7.67 -10.84 2.76
N ILE A 147 7.21 -9.70 2.27
CA ILE A 147 5.97 -9.54 1.52
C ILE A 147 6.37 -9.19 0.10
N THR A 148 5.96 -10.00 -0.89
CA THR A 148 6.26 -9.72 -2.29
C THR A 148 4.97 -9.56 -3.08
N GLY A 149 4.72 -8.37 -3.63
CA GLY A 149 3.63 -8.06 -4.54
C GLY A 149 4.09 -7.96 -6.00
N ASN A 150 3.14 -7.98 -6.93
CA ASN A 150 3.41 -7.77 -8.36
C ASN A 150 3.15 -6.32 -8.86
N GLY A 151 2.91 -5.37 -7.94
CA GLY A 151 2.71 -3.94 -8.25
C GLY A 151 1.36 -3.59 -8.87
N VAL A 152 0.47 -4.57 -9.07
CA VAL A 152 -0.85 -4.38 -9.72
C VAL A 152 -1.94 -4.36 -8.66
N PRO A 153 -2.82 -3.34 -8.57
CA PRO A 153 -3.88 -3.29 -7.56
C PRO A 153 -4.94 -4.39 -7.79
N ASN A 154 -5.64 -4.79 -6.73
CA ASN A 154 -6.69 -5.81 -6.77
C ASN A 154 -8.06 -5.31 -7.25
N TYR A 155 -8.13 -4.06 -7.69
CA TYR A 155 -9.32 -3.38 -8.22
C TYR A 155 -8.93 -2.59 -9.48
N THR A 156 -9.91 -2.20 -10.31
CA THR A 156 -9.69 -1.30 -11.45
C THR A 156 -9.56 0.15 -10.98
N PRO A 157 -8.40 0.81 -11.13
CA PRO A 157 -8.28 2.23 -10.82
C PRO A 157 -9.08 3.06 -11.82
N THR A 158 -9.96 3.91 -11.30
CA THR A 158 -10.79 4.79 -12.13
C THR A 158 -10.65 6.25 -11.76
N ILE A 159 -10.92 7.14 -12.71
CA ILE A 159 -11.08 8.58 -12.50
C ILE A 159 -12.31 9.01 -13.27
N LEU A 160 -13.26 9.65 -12.57
CA LEU A 160 -14.59 9.93 -13.09
C LEU A 160 -15.34 8.73 -13.69
N GLY A 161 -14.99 7.52 -13.25
CA GLY A 161 -15.52 6.28 -13.82
C GLY A 161 -14.79 5.78 -15.08
N PHE A 162 -13.79 6.48 -15.60
CA PHE A 162 -12.91 5.99 -16.67
C PHE A 162 -11.82 5.07 -16.11
N ASN A 163 -11.56 3.93 -16.75
CA ASN A 163 -10.44 3.06 -16.39
C ASN A 163 -9.11 3.73 -16.78
N VAL A 164 -8.21 3.91 -15.80
CA VAL A 164 -6.91 4.57 -16.01
C VAL A 164 -5.71 3.64 -15.81
N THR A 165 -5.94 2.31 -15.85
CA THR A 165 -4.87 1.30 -15.73
C THR A 165 -3.75 1.51 -16.75
N GLY A 166 -4.12 1.73 -18.02
CA GLY A 166 -3.19 1.97 -19.13
C GLY A 166 -2.60 3.38 -19.18
N GLY A 167 -2.81 4.16 -18.12
CA GLY A 167 -2.38 5.55 -18.01
C GLY A 167 -3.42 6.55 -18.46
N TRP A 168 -3.30 7.76 -17.96
CA TRP A 168 -4.37 8.76 -18.10
C TRP A 168 -4.38 9.33 -19.50
N ASN A 169 -3.22 9.42 -20.14
CA ASN A 169 -3.09 9.88 -21.51
C ASN A 169 -3.68 8.92 -22.53
N THR A 170 -3.89 7.64 -22.19
CA THR A 170 -4.49 6.67 -23.12
C THR A 170 -5.99 6.51 -22.89
N ALA A 171 -6.49 6.93 -21.72
CA ALA A 171 -7.91 6.94 -21.42
C ALA A 171 -8.67 7.84 -22.43
N VAL A 172 -9.90 7.43 -22.76
CA VAL A 172 -10.76 8.13 -23.72
C VAL A 172 -10.03 8.36 -25.06
N SER A 173 -9.31 7.35 -25.55
CA SER A 173 -8.59 7.39 -26.83
C SER A 173 -7.63 8.58 -26.99
N GLY A 174 -6.93 8.96 -25.92
CA GLY A 174 -6.05 10.14 -25.94
C GLY A 174 -6.68 11.44 -25.45
N GLY A 175 -8.01 11.47 -25.34
CA GLY A 175 -8.79 12.68 -25.10
C GLY A 175 -8.94 13.08 -23.63
N PHE A 176 -8.41 12.29 -22.69
CA PHE A 176 -8.59 12.51 -21.25
C PHE A 176 -8.12 13.89 -20.77
N GLN A 177 -7.02 14.41 -21.31
CA GLN A 177 -6.51 15.75 -20.96
C GLN A 177 -7.43 16.89 -21.41
N SER A 178 -8.31 16.65 -22.38
CA SER A 178 -9.26 17.66 -22.85
C SER A 178 -10.45 17.87 -21.92
N LEU A 179 -10.60 17.01 -20.91
CA LEU A 179 -11.56 17.16 -19.84
C LEU A 179 -10.89 18.03 -18.76
N LYS A 180 -11.53 19.14 -18.35
CA LYS A 180 -10.97 20.15 -17.43
C LYS A 180 -10.80 19.65 -15.97
N PHE A 181 -10.23 18.47 -15.74
CA PHE A 181 -10.13 17.80 -14.43
C PHE A 181 -9.24 18.53 -13.42
N SER A 182 -8.30 19.31 -13.93
CA SER A 182 -7.39 20.11 -13.13
C SER A 182 -8.06 21.45 -12.75
N GLU A 183 -8.21 21.77 -11.46
CA GLU A 183 -8.65 23.13 -11.04
C GLU A 183 -7.70 24.27 -11.45
N ASN A 184 -6.57 23.96 -12.07
CA ASN A 184 -5.76 24.93 -12.78
C ASN A 184 -5.69 24.38 -14.20
N ASN A 185 -6.51 24.91 -15.11
CA ASN A 185 -6.35 24.64 -16.53
C ASN A 185 -5.00 25.19 -17.10
N ALA A 186 -4.10 25.65 -16.22
CA ALA A 186 -2.66 25.58 -16.34
C ALA A 186 -2.08 25.03 -15.01
N GLY A 187 -1.77 23.72 -14.93
CA GLY A 187 -1.09 23.16 -13.74
C GLY A 187 0.21 23.92 -13.41
N ALA A 188 0.76 23.75 -12.21
CA ALA A 188 2.08 24.33 -11.87
C ALA A 188 3.21 23.86 -12.82
N SER A 189 2.96 22.81 -13.62
CA SER A 189 3.65 22.44 -14.86
C SER A 189 2.71 22.08 -16.04
N GLY A 190 1.39 22.23 -15.88
CA GLY A 190 0.41 21.99 -16.96
C GLY A 190 -0.02 20.54 -17.24
N GLY A 191 0.51 19.50 -16.57
CA GLY A 191 0.23 18.09 -16.92
C GLY A 191 -0.53 17.28 -15.86
N ASN A 192 -1.45 16.42 -16.31
CA ASN A 192 -1.99 15.28 -15.54
C ASN A 192 -0.94 14.17 -15.38
N ASN A 193 -1.12 13.20 -14.48
CA ASN A 193 -0.22 12.04 -14.36
C ASN A 193 -0.26 11.21 -15.66
N PRO A 194 0.80 11.22 -16.50
CA PRO A 194 0.76 10.56 -17.80
C PRO A 194 0.99 9.04 -17.71
N ASN A 195 1.30 8.54 -16.51
CA ASN A 195 1.90 7.23 -16.34
C ASN A 195 0.86 6.12 -16.30
N ALA A 196 1.26 4.96 -16.82
CA ALA A 196 0.48 3.72 -16.78
C ALA A 196 0.97 2.82 -15.65
N ILE A 197 0.11 1.94 -15.15
CA ILE A 197 0.53 0.90 -14.22
C ILE A 197 1.44 -0.07 -14.95
N ALA A 198 2.56 -0.42 -14.32
CA ALA A 198 3.44 -1.49 -14.76
C ALA A 198 3.39 -2.63 -13.73
N SER A 199 3.45 -3.87 -14.21
CA SER A 199 3.70 -5.01 -13.33
C SER A 199 5.20 -5.09 -13.02
N GLY A 200 5.53 -5.40 -11.77
CA GLY A 200 6.90 -5.45 -11.28
C GLY A 200 6.98 -6.21 -9.97
N THR A 201 8.17 -6.66 -9.57
CA THR A 201 8.33 -7.33 -8.28
C THR A 201 8.58 -6.31 -7.18
N GLU A 202 7.62 -6.21 -6.25
CA GLU A 202 7.66 -5.30 -5.11
C GLU A 202 7.90 -6.10 -3.83
N THR A 203 9.10 -6.04 -3.24
CA THR A 203 9.45 -6.81 -2.04
C THR A 203 9.66 -5.90 -0.83
N PHE A 204 8.93 -6.18 0.24
CA PHE A 204 8.98 -5.45 1.50
C PHE A 204 9.43 -6.40 2.60
N ARG A 205 10.44 -5.98 3.36
CA ARG A 205 10.87 -6.70 4.56
C ARG A 205 10.35 -5.92 5.74
N ILE A 206 9.58 -6.58 6.59
CA ILE A 206 8.89 -5.98 7.73
C ILE A 206 9.37 -6.67 9.01
N PRO A 207 9.94 -5.95 9.99
CA PRO A 207 10.43 -6.54 11.23
C PRO A 207 9.29 -7.19 12.01
N LEU A 208 9.49 -8.43 12.49
CA LEU A 208 8.50 -9.13 13.31
C LEU A 208 8.42 -8.58 14.74
N LYS A 209 9.53 -8.00 15.23
CA LYS A 209 9.67 -7.40 16.56
C LYS A 209 10.09 -5.92 16.44
N PRO A 210 9.17 -5.02 16.10
CA PRO A 210 9.46 -3.60 15.97
C PRO A 210 9.88 -3.02 17.33
N THR A 211 10.79 -2.06 17.30
CA THR A 211 11.26 -1.33 18.48
C THR A 211 10.63 0.05 18.53
N ASN A 212 10.32 0.50 19.73
CA ASN A 212 9.88 1.87 19.95
C ASN A 212 11.13 2.72 20.23
N ASN A 213 11.53 3.54 19.27
CA ASN A 213 12.73 4.37 19.40
C ASN A 213 12.43 5.58 20.32
N ALA A 214 13.48 6.06 21.00
CA ALA A 214 13.36 7.23 21.88
C ALA A 214 12.96 8.49 21.10
N THR A 215 13.42 8.61 19.86
CA THR A 215 13.16 9.72 18.95
C THR A 215 12.59 9.21 17.63
N ALA A 216 11.56 9.89 17.12
CA ALA A 216 11.06 9.66 15.78
C ALA A 216 12.08 10.10 14.73
N THR A 217 12.08 9.44 13.56
CA THR A 217 12.96 9.77 12.44
C THR A 217 12.14 10.08 11.19
N ASP A 218 12.54 11.08 10.41
CA ASP A 218 11.85 11.37 9.15
C ASP A 218 11.94 10.19 8.19
N THR A 219 10.85 9.91 7.49
CA THR A 219 10.85 8.96 6.38
C THR A 219 11.60 9.53 5.19
N SER A 220 12.27 8.67 4.42
CA SER A 220 12.68 9.03 3.06
C SER A 220 11.48 9.24 2.14
N LEU A 221 11.68 9.87 0.99
CA LEU A 221 10.71 9.84 -0.11
C LEU A 221 10.46 8.39 -0.58
N GLY A 222 9.26 8.16 -1.12
CA GLY A 222 8.87 6.86 -1.68
C GLY A 222 8.30 5.92 -0.63
N THR A 223 8.52 4.61 -0.82
CA THR A 223 7.94 3.54 0.01
C THR A 223 8.28 3.67 1.49
N VAL A 224 7.23 3.77 2.32
CA VAL A 224 7.29 3.76 3.78
C VAL A 224 6.53 2.61 4.43
N GLY A 225 5.78 1.85 3.64
CA GLY A 225 5.09 0.65 4.08
C GLY A 225 4.50 -0.11 2.91
N VAL A 226 3.74 -1.14 3.25
CA VAL A 226 3.03 -2.00 2.30
C VAL A 226 1.60 -2.20 2.76
N ALA A 227 0.66 -2.00 1.84
CA ALA A 227 -0.74 -2.30 2.04
C ALA A 227 -1.02 -3.81 1.96
N VAL A 228 -2.16 -4.27 2.52
CA VAL A 228 -2.55 -5.69 2.52
C VAL A 228 -2.81 -6.27 1.12
N ASN A 229 -2.92 -5.42 0.08
CA ASN A 229 -2.96 -5.86 -1.32
C ASN A 229 -1.57 -5.85 -2.00
N GLY A 230 -0.49 -5.71 -1.24
CA GLY A 230 0.89 -5.75 -1.75
C GLY A 230 1.33 -4.49 -2.49
N ILE A 231 0.53 -3.42 -2.45
CA ILE A 231 0.86 -2.13 -3.04
C ILE A 231 1.67 -1.28 -2.05
N PRO A 232 2.73 -0.58 -2.50
CA PRO A 232 3.48 0.35 -1.67
C PRO A 232 2.60 1.45 -1.05
N ILE A 233 2.87 1.76 0.22
CA ILE A 233 2.44 3.00 0.86
C ILE A 233 3.62 3.95 0.79
N TYR A 234 3.45 5.11 0.19
CA TYR A 234 4.46 6.15 0.06
C TYR A 234 4.33 7.19 1.18
N ASN A 235 5.44 7.88 1.45
CA ASN A 235 5.49 9.01 2.36
C ASN A 235 4.56 10.16 1.87
N PRO A 236 4.26 11.18 2.68
CA PRO A 236 3.22 12.16 2.33
C PRO A 236 3.63 13.19 1.26
N PHE A 237 4.80 13.04 0.65
CA PHE A 237 5.39 14.03 -0.26
C PHE A 237 5.66 13.44 -1.65
N GLU A 238 5.51 14.28 -2.67
CA GLU A 238 5.76 13.94 -4.08
C GLU A 238 7.22 14.15 -4.49
N ASP A 239 7.93 15.05 -3.82
CA ASP A 239 9.27 15.49 -4.23
C ASP A 239 10.14 15.98 -3.06
N GLY A 240 11.40 16.33 -3.39
CA GLY A 240 12.37 16.86 -2.44
C GLY A 240 12.04 18.24 -1.86
N ASN A 241 11.05 18.94 -2.42
CA ASN A 241 10.54 20.21 -1.88
C ASN A 241 9.40 19.97 -0.87
N GLN A 242 9.14 18.73 -0.48
CA GLN A 242 8.04 18.37 0.43
C GLN A 242 6.68 18.83 -0.11
N THR A 243 6.50 18.83 -1.43
CA THR A 243 5.20 19.08 -2.04
C THR A 243 4.23 18.01 -1.56
N ALA A 244 3.19 18.44 -0.86
CA ALA A 244 2.18 17.56 -0.28
C ALA A 244 1.49 16.72 -1.37
N ALA A 245 1.37 15.41 -1.14
CA ALA A 245 0.64 14.47 -1.98
C ALA A 245 -0.89 14.60 -1.81
N THR A 246 -1.40 15.83 -1.87
CA THR A 246 -2.84 16.18 -1.80
C THR A 246 -3.52 16.21 -3.16
N GLY A 247 -2.72 16.33 -4.23
CA GLY A 247 -3.13 16.83 -5.53
C GLY A 247 -3.91 15.87 -6.43
N ARG A 248 -4.13 16.31 -7.68
CA ARG A 248 -5.10 15.78 -8.65
C ARG A 248 -4.64 14.54 -9.42
N ILE A 249 -3.69 13.79 -8.87
CA ILE A 249 -3.00 12.68 -9.54
C ILE A 249 -3.47 11.31 -9.07
N PHE A 250 -4.53 11.22 -8.27
CA PHE A 250 -5.03 9.96 -7.70
C PHE A 250 -6.23 9.38 -8.46
N SER A 251 -6.32 8.05 -8.48
CA SER A 251 -7.58 7.37 -8.79
C SER A 251 -8.63 7.59 -7.69
N GLY A 252 -9.87 7.18 -7.94
CA GLY A 252 -10.95 7.14 -6.94
C GLY A 252 -10.65 6.24 -5.73
N CYS A 253 -9.56 5.48 -5.76
CA CYS A 253 -9.05 4.68 -4.65
C CYS A 253 -7.85 5.32 -3.95
N CYS A 254 -7.56 6.59 -4.23
CA CYS A 254 -6.49 7.37 -3.62
C CYS A 254 -5.06 6.87 -3.90
N GLY A 255 -4.85 6.14 -5.01
CA GLY A 255 -3.53 5.69 -5.46
C GLY A 255 -3.24 6.03 -6.93
N HIS A 256 -1.97 6.00 -7.32
CA HIS A 256 -1.54 6.32 -8.68
C HIS A 256 -0.17 5.71 -9.03
N PRO A 257 0.15 5.55 -10.33
CA PRO A 257 1.48 5.16 -10.76
C PRO A 257 2.46 6.34 -10.78
N GLN A 258 3.71 6.12 -10.39
CA GLN A 258 4.81 7.05 -10.70
C GLN A 258 5.29 6.88 -12.16
N LEU A 259 6.34 7.64 -12.58
CA LEU A 259 6.91 7.60 -13.94
C LEU A 259 7.22 6.19 -14.45
N THR A 260 7.64 5.33 -13.53
CA THR A 260 8.02 3.97 -13.83
C THR A 260 6.85 2.97 -13.84
N GLY A 261 5.67 3.41 -13.44
CA GLY A 261 4.46 2.61 -13.39
C GLY A 261 4.19 1.89 -12.07
N VAL A 262 5.02 2.09 -11.05
CA VAL A 262 4.76 1.59 -9.69
C VAL A 262 3.55 2.31 -9.13
N TYR A 263 2.44 1.58 -9.00
CA TYR A 263 1.23 2.06 -8.37
C TYR A 263 1.42 2.10 -6.86
N HIS A 264 1.01 3.18 -6.19
CA HIS A 264 1.21 3.35 -4.75
C HIS A 264 0.14 4.28 -4.11
N TYR A 265 0.09 4.29 -2.79
CA TYR A 265 -0.81 5.13 -1.98
C TYR A 265 -0.04 6.17 -1.18
N HIS A 266 -0.46 7.43 -1.25
CA HIS A 266 0.02 8.48 -0.35
C HIS A 266 -0.93 8.77 0.81
N LYS A 267 -2.15 8.27 0.75
CA LYS A 267 -3.23 8.62 1.66
C LYS A 267 -4.14 7.43 1.89
N TYR A 268 -5.08 7.58 2.83
CA TYR A 268 -6.04 6.54 3.17
C TYR A 268 -6.69 5.94 1.91
N PRO A 269 -6.37 4.67 1.56
CA PRO A 269 -6.82 4.09 0.31
C PRO A 269 -8.27 3.61 0.49
N THR A 270 -9.22 4.43 0.03
CA THR A 270 -10.66 4.24 0.29
C THR A 270 -11.23 2.94 -0.30
N CYS A 271 -10.49 2.29 -1.20
CA CYS A 271 -10.82 0.97 -1.75
C CYS A 271 -10.22 -0.21 -0.98
N LEU A 272 -9.26 0.01 -0.07
CA LEU A 272 -8.90 -1.01 0.91
C LEU A 272 -9.98 -1.00 1.99
N ARG A 273 -11.02 -1.77 1.71
CA ARG A 273 -12.30 -1.78 2.40
C ARG A 273 -12.14 -1.93 3.91
N LEU A 274 -12.87 -1.09 4.65
CA LEU A 274 -13.07 -1.27 6.09
C LEU A 274 -14.13 -2.33 6.39
N LEU A 275 -15.14 -2.45 5.50
CA LEU A 275 -16.40 -3.14 5.75
C LEU A 275 -16.90 -3.88 4.49
N LYS A 276 -17.75 -4.89 4.68
CA LYS A 276 -18.04 -5.98 3.73
C LYS A 276 -18.90 -5.55 2.54
N GLY A 277 -18.51 -5.98 1.33
CA GLY A 277 -19.35 -5.94 0.11
C GLY A 277 -18.66 -5.31 -1.10
N ASP A 278 -18.73 -5.97 -2.26
CA ASP A 278 -18.21 -5.46 -3.54
C ASP A 278 -19.36 -4.98 -4.45
N ILE A 279 -19.95 -3.85 -4.07
CA ILE A 279 -20.71 -3.00 -4.99
C ILE A 279 -19.95 -1.70 -5.11
N TRP A 280 -19.98 -1.07 -6.29
CA TRP A 280 -19.51 0.30 -6.43
C TRP A 280 -20.21 1.17 -5.37
N GLN A 281 -19.42 1.97 -4.66
CA GLN A 281 -19.90 2.88 -3.63
C GLN A 281 -19.35 4.27 -3.90
N SER A 282 -20.20 5.28 -3.69
CA SER A 282 -19.74 6.66 -3.68
C SER A 282 -18.81 6.91 -2.48
N GLU A 283 -18.07 8.01 -2.51
CA GLU A 283 -17.28 8.42 -1.33
C GLU A 283 -18.18 8.76 -0.14
N LYS A 284 -19.40 9.28 -0.38
CA LYS A 284 -20.39 9.51 0.67
C LYS A 284 -20.74 8.22 1.39
N GLU A 285 -21.03 7.14 0.66
CA GLU A 285 -21.37 5.84 1.28
C GLU A 285 -20.22 5.30 2.12
N LYS A 286 -18.98 5.46 1.66
CA LYS A 286 -17.79 5.09 2.45
C LYS A 286 -17.68 5.91 3.73
N CYS A 287 -18.06 7.20 3.71
CA CYS A 287 -18.16 8.02 4.92
C CYS A 287 -19.28 7.53 5.85
N ASP A 288 -20.43 7.15 5.31
CA ASP A 288 -21.57 6.65 6.09
C ASP A 288 -21.20 5.32 6.79
N GLU A 289 -20.44 4.46 6.12
CA GLU A 289 -19.89 3.24 6.71
C GLU A 289 -18.90 3.50 7.84
N LEU A 290 -18.03 4.51 7.68
CA LEU A 290 -17.12 4.97 8.71
C LEU A 290 -17.86 5.50 9.95
N ASP A 291 -18.90 6.31 9.74
CA ASP A 291 -19.73 6.84 10.83
C ASP A 291 -20.49 5.71 11.54
N ALA A 292 -21.03 4.74 10.77
CA ALA A 292 -21.66 3.55 11.33
C ALA A 292 -20.66 2.69 12.12
N LEU A 293 -19.41 2.57 11.67
CA LEU A 293 -18.35 1.88 12.38
C LEU A 293 -18.06 2.53 13.74
N VAL A 294 -17.99 3.87 13.78
CA VAL A 294 -17.83 4.64 15.02
C VAL A 294 -19.03 4.40 15.95
N ALA A 295 -20.26 4.53 15.43
CA ALA A 295 -21.48 4.33 16.21
C ALA A 295 -21.61 2.90 16.78
N ALA A 296 -21.08 1.90 16.08
CA ALA A 296 -21.03 0.51 16.52
C ALA A 296 -19.91 0.22 17.53
N GLY A 297 -19.12 1.22 17.93
CA GLY A 297 -17.96 1.01 18.82
C GLY A 297 -16.80 0.27 18.16
N GLY A 298 -16.76 0.23 16.82
CA GLY A 298 -15.81 -0.56 16.06
C GLY A 298 -14.41 0.05 15.93
N HIS A 299 -13.56 -0.61 15.16
CA HIS A 299 -12.19 -0.19 14.85
C HIS A 299 -11.91 -0.47 13.37
N SER A 300 -11.12 0.38 12.71
CA SER A 300 -10.67 0.11 11.34
C SER A 300 -9.92 -1.22 11.27
N PRO A 301 -10.09 -2.05 10.23
CA PRO A 301 -9.17 -3.16 9.99
C PRO A 301 -7.74 -2.68 9.72
N LEU A 302 -6.81 -3.62 9.92
CA LEU A 302 -5.42 -3.48 9.50
C LEU A 302 -5.36 -3.30 7.97
N ILE A 303 -4.79 -2.19 7.51
CA ILE A 303 -4.64 -1.90 6.08
C ILE A 303 -3.23 -2.18 5.55
N GLY A 304 -2.25 -2.36 6.43
CA GLY A 304 -0.87 -2.64 6.03
C GLY A 304 0.12 -2.66 7.20
N PHE A 305 1.41 -2.69 6.85
CA PHE A 305 2.53 -2.55 7.79
C PHE A 305 3.52 -1.51 7.29
N ALA A 306 4.05 -0.70 8.20
CA ALA A 306 5.16 0.21 7.94
C ALA A 306 6.48 -0.56 7.86
N LEU A 307 7.49 0.01 7.18
CA LEU A 307 8.81 -0.63 7.05
C LEU A 307 9.56 -0.78 8.37
N ASP A 308 9.20 -0.03 9.41
CA ASP A 308 9.72 -0.20 10.78
C ASP A 308 9.00 -1.29 11.58
N GLY A 309 8.00 -1.94 10.98
CA GLY A 309 7.34 -3.11 11.51
C GLY A 309 6.06 -2.84 12.27
N TRP A 310 5.65 -1.58 12.43
CA TRP A 310 4.38 -1.29 13.12
C TRP A 310 3.17 -1.43 12.17
N PRO A 311 2.01 -1.87 12.70
CA PRO A 311 0.75 -1.88 11.95
C PRO A 311 0.34 -0.50 11.42
N VAL A 312 -0.38 -0.49 10.30
CA VAL A 312 -1.05 0.69 9.75
C VAL A 312 -2.55 0.42 9.68
N TYR A 313 -3.35 1.33 10.24
CA TYR A 313 -4.81 1.25 10.30
C TYR A 313 -5.47 2.43 9.58
N GLY A 314 -6.75 2.25 9.25
CA GLY A 314 -7.64 3.34 8.80
C GLY A 314 -7.99 4.32 9.93
N PRO A 315 -8.85 5.32 9.66
CA PRO A 315 -9.03 6.50 10.50
C PRO A 315 -9.81 6.27 11.80
N VAL A 316 -10.63 5.22 11.87
CA VAL A 316 -11.44 4.88 13.05
C VAL A 316 -10.63 3.99 13.98
N GLY A 317 -10.53 4.36 15.26
CA GLY A 317 -9.84 3.54 16.26
C GLY A 317 -10.20 3.86 17.69
N TRP A 318 -9.48 3.23 18.62
CA TRP A 318 -9.64 3.42 20.05
C TRP A 318 -8.44 4.20 20.61
N LYS A 319 -8.68 5.28 21.34
CA LYS A 319 -7.59 6.10 21.92
C LYS A 319 -6.92 5.41 23.10
N ASP A 320 -7.67 4.62 23.86
CA ASP A 320 -7.23 4.05 25.13
C ASP A 320 -8.01 2.77 25.46
N ALA A 321 -7.78 2.24 26.67
CA ALA A 321 -8.37 1.00 27.16
C ALA A 321 -9.91 1.04 27.30
N SER A 322 -10.53 2.22 27.29
CA SER A 322 -12.01 2.35 27.30
C SER A 322 -12.64 1.84 26.00
N ARG A 323 -11.86 1.72 24.92
CA ARG A 323 -12.32 1.29 23.58
C ARG A 323 -13.49 2.12 23.05
N ALA A 324 -13.58 3.38 23.45
CA ALA A 324 -14.47 4.35 22.84
C ALA A 324 -14.02 4.59 21.39
N SER A 325 -14.84 4.16 20.43
CA SER A 325 -14.56 4.35 19.01
C SER A 325 -14.71 5.81 18.60
N LYS A 326 -13.79 6.28 17.76
CA LYS A 326 -13.79 7.62 17.18
C LYS A 326 -12.93 7.68 15.93
N LEU A 327 -13.11 8.73 15.14
CA LEU A 327 -12.07 9.18 14.21
C LEU A 327 -10.90 9.73 15.03
N LEU A 328 -9.74 9.08 14.91
CA LEU A 328 -8.51 9.53 15.55
C LEU A 328 -7.96 10.73 14.80
N LYS A 329 -7.62 11.80 15.53
CA LYS A 329 -7.23 13.09 14.95
C LYS A 329 -5.71 13.24 14.89
N SER A 330 -5.18 13.66 13.75
CA SER A 330 -3.77 14.06 13.62
C SER A 330 -3.45 15.27 14.51
N SER A 331 -2.21 15.32 15.00
CA SER A 331 -1.67 16.46 15.74
C SER A 331 -0.89 17.46 14.87
N TYR A 332 -0.96 17.33 13.54
CA TYR A 332 -0.39 18.30 12.60
C TYR A 332 -1.39 19.43 12.32
N THR A 333 -1.58 20.28 13.32
CA THR A 333 -2.58 21.37 13.33
C THR A 333 -1.95 22.76 13.44
N GLY A 334 -0.62 22.82 13.57
CA GLY A 334 0.12 24.07 13.72
C GLY A 334 0.18 24.89 12.43
N THR A 335 0.70 26.10 12.55
CA THR A 335 0.97 26.97 11.42
C THR A 335 1.84 26.24 10.38
N ASN A 336 1.54 26.46 9.11
CA ASN A 336 2.27 25.82 8.03
C ASN A 336 3.76 26.20 8.08
N ASP A 337 4.62 25.21 7.83
CA ASP A 337 6.06 25.38 7.65
C ASP A 337 6.39 26.13 6.34
N SER A 338 7.69 26.32 6.07
CA SER A 338 8.16 27.02 4.86
C SER A 338 7.75 26.34 3.55
N TYR A 339 7.33 25.08 3.60
CA TYR A 339 6.85 24.30 2.45
C TYR A 339 5.31 24.27 2.37
N GLY A 340 4.61 24.96 3.27
CA GLY A 340 3.15 25.01 3.29
C GLY A 340 2.50 23.81 3.99
N ASN A 341 3.28 22.95 4.66
CA ASN A 341 2.77 21.79 5.38
C ASN A 341 2.46 22.14 6.84
N PRO A 342 1.33 21.72 7.42
CA PRO A 342 1.03 21.98 8.83
C PRO A 342 2.14 21.46 9.75
N ALA A 343 2.49 22.23 10.78
CA ALA A 343 3.47 21.81 11.79
C ALA A 343 2.82 20.89 12.85
N TYR A 344 3.61 19.97 13.41
CA TYR A 344 3.19 19.16 14.54
C TYR A 344 3.04 20.01 15.81
N VAL A 345 1.91 19.84 16.50
CA VAL A 345 1.62 20.45 17.80
C VAL A 345 1.20 19.35 18.75
N ALA A 346 2.06 19.03 19.71
CA ALA A 346 1.82 17.97 20.67
C ALA A 346 0.47 18.11 21.38
N ALA A 347 -0.26 16.99 21.48
CA ALA A 347 -1.58 16.90 22.09
C ALA A 347 -2.68 17.80 21.48
N SER A 348 -2.47 18.36 20.28
CA SER A 348 -3.54 19.06 19.55
C SER A 348 -4.57 18.10 18.93
N GLY A 349 -4.16 16.87 18.64
CA GLY A 349 -5.00 15.75 18.23
C GLY A 349 -4.89 14.56 19.19
N ASP A 350 -5.13 13.37 18.66
CA ASP A 350 -4.97 12.09 19.37
C ASP A 350 -3.62 11.41 19.09
N LEU A 351 -2.98 11.76 17.98
CA LEU A 351 -1.81 11.07 17.44
C LEU A 351 -0.51 11.83 17.72
N ASP A 352 0.61 11.11 17.77
CA ASP A 352 1.95 11.68 17.94
C ASP A 352 2.53 12.25 16.63
N GLU A 353 3.79 12.69 16.67
CA GLU A 353 4.48 13.26 15.50
C GLU A 353 4.69 12.26 14.35
N CYS A 354 4.55 10.96 14.60
CA CYS A 354 4.61 9.92 13.59
C CYS A 354 3.24 9.65 12.96
N ASN A 355 2.19 10.37 13.40
CA ASN A 355 0.79 10.09 13.08
C ASN A 355 0.34 8.70 13.55
N GLY A 356 0.82 8.30 14.73
CA GLY A 356 0.44 7.05 15.39
C GLY A 356 0.14 7.23 16.87
N LEU A 357 -0.18 6.12 17.53
CA LEU A 357 -0.43 6.05 18.97
C LEU A 357 -0.17 4.64 19.52
N ILE A 358 -0.03 4.52 20.84
CA ILE A 358 -0.10 3.24 21.54
C ILE A 358 -1.49 3.09 22.12
N SER A 359 -2.28 2.16 21.57
CA SER A 359 -3.60 1.85 22.12
C SER A 359 -4.04 0.44 21.68
N PRO A 360 -5.09 -0.14 22.32
CA PRO A 360 -5.65 -1.41 21.91
C PRO A 360 -6.18 -1.40 20.48
N THR A 361 -6.02 -2.53 19.79
CA THR A 361 -6.71 -2.82 18.52
C THR A 361 -7.38 -4.19 18.63
N PRO A 362 -8.30 -4.57 17.70
CA PRO A 362 -8.92 -5.89 17.74
C PRO A 362 -7.89 -7.05 17.74
N GLU A 363 -6.80 -6.88 16.99
CA GLU A 363 -5.74 -7.87 16.87
C GLU A 363 -4.73 -7.85 18.03
N TYR A 364 -4.60 -6.69 18.69
CA TYR A 364 -3.70 -6.46 19.82
C TYR A 364 -4.48 -5.85 21.00
N PRO A 365 -5.30 -6.65 21.71
CA PRO A 365 -6.17 -6.18 22.79
C PRO A 365 -5.43 -5.51 23.96
N GLU A 366 -4.15 -5.86 24.13
CA GLU A 366 -3.26 -5.33 25.17
C GLU A 366 -2.68 -3.95 24.81
N GLY A 367 -2.83 -3.52 23.56
CA GLY A 367 -2.20 -2.32 23.03
C GLY A 367 -0.97 -2.60 22.18
N ILE A 368 -0.84 -1.84 21.09
CA ILE A 368 0.35 -1.82 20.24
C ILE A 368 0.54 -0.40 19.70
N TYR A 369 1.80 0.00 19.49
CA TYR A 369 2.04 1.19 18.68
C TYR A 369 1.59 0.93 17.24
N HIS A 370 0.82 1.84 16.66
CA HIS A 370 0.39 1.74 15.27
C HIS A 370 0.18 3.10 14.63
N TYR A 371 0.33 3.13 13.31
CA TYR A 371 0.05 4.30 12.47
C TYR A 371 -1.42 4.36 12.09
N VAL A 372 -1.92 5.58 11.88
CA VAL A 372 -3.31 5.83 11.50
C VAL A 372 -3.32 6.72 10.26
N MET A 373 -4.01 6.29 9.20
CA MET A 373 -4.29 7.16 8.06
C MET A 373 -5.56 7.97 8.35
N THR A 374 -5.39 9.24 8.71
CA THR A 374 -6.44 10.06 9.32
C THR A 374 -7.35 10.78 8.32
N LEU A 375 -8.59 11.04 8.76
CA LEU A 375 -9.55 11.93 8.11
C LEU A 375 -9.83 13.14 9.02
N GLU A 376 -10.29 14.24 8.44
CA GLU A 376 -10.89 15.32 9.22
C GLU A 376 -12.27 14.90 9.74
N ALA A 377 -12.59 15.30 10.96
CA ALA A 377 -13.88 15.05 11.60
C ALA A 377 -14.65 16.35 11.79
N ASN A 378 -15.98 16.26 11.71
CA ASN A 378 -16.89 17.32 12.17
C ASN A 378 -16.84 17.44 13.70
N THR A 379 -17.46 18.50 14.23
CA THR A 379 -17.54 18.74 15.68
C THR A 379 -18.26 17.60 16.42
N ASP A 380 -19.22 16.94 15.77
CA ASP A 380 -19.96 15.80 16.30
C ASP A 380 -19.19 14.45 16.22
N GLY A 381 -17.97 14.46 15.66
CA GLY A 381 -17.13 13.28 15.53
C GLY A 381 -17.37 12.44 14.27
N THR A 382 -18.31 12.83 13.40
CA THR A 382 -18.52 12.17 12.09
C THR A 382 -17.47 12.58 11.06
N VAL A 383 -17.33 11.80 10.00
CA VAL A 383 -16.41 12.11 8.88
C VAL A 383 -16.80 13.44 8.26
N LYS A 384 -15.84 14.35 8.14
CA LYS A 384 -16.04 15.61 7.43
C LYS A 384 -16.16 15.35 5.93
N ARG A 385 -17.26 15.84 5.38
CA ARG A 385 -17.66 15.67 3.99
C ARG A 385 -17.53 17.00 3.25
N GLU A 386 -16.98 16.98 2.04
CA GLU A 386 -16.89 18.16 1.17
C GLU A 386 -16.98 17.78 -0.31
N ILE A 387 -17.40 18.75 -1.13
CA ILE A 387 -17.00 18.73 -2.54
C ILE A 387 -15.51 19.10 -2.55
N SER A 388 -14.65 18.09 -2.55
CA SER A 388 -13.20 18.25 -2.68
C SER A 388 -12.83 18.71 -4.09
N PRO A 389 -11.93 19.67 -4.23
CA PRO A 389 -11.47 20.11 -5.54
C PRO A 389 -10.41 19.12 -6.12
N TYR A 390 -9.85 18.24 -5.29
CA TYR A 390 -8.80 17.27 -5.63
C TYR A 390 -9.32 15.87 -6.00
N PHE A 391 -10.64 15.66 -6.00
CA PHE A 391 -11.23 14.34 -6.20
C PHE A 391 -11.90 14.20 -7.57
N GLY A 392 -11.62 13.09 -8.25
CA GLY A 392 -12.25 12.74 -9.52
C GLY A 392 -13.57 12.02 -9.33
N TYR A 393 -14.68 12.76 -9.25
CA TYR A 393 -16.03 12.22 -9.07
C TYR A 393 -16.53 11.32 -10.20
N ASP A 394 -16.91 10.08 -9.87
CA ASP A 394 -17.54 9.15 -10.82
C ASP A 394 -19.02 9.49 -11.06
N ILE A 395 -19.25 10.46 -11.94
CA ILE A 395 -20.59 10.96 -12.31
C ILE A 395 -21.42 9.87 -12.97
N ARG A 396 -20.82 9.08 -13.88
CA ARG A 396 -21.51 7.98 -14.58
C ARG A 396 -22.08 6.95 -13.63
N SER A 397 -21.25 6.40 -12.74
CA SER A 397 -21.71 5.38 -11.80
C SER A 397 -22.69 5.95 -10.79
N THR A 398 -22.51 7.19 -10.35
CA THR A 398 -23.45 7.90 -9.46
C THR A 398 -24.83 8.03 -10.11
N LEU A 399 -24.91 8.52 -11.34
CA LEU A 399 -26.19 8.65 -12.03
C LEU A 399 -26.82 7.29 -12.33
N ASN A 400 -26.01 6.29 -12.71
CA ASN A 400 -26.50 4.94 -12.96
C ASN A 400 -27.12 4.30 -11.72
N LYS A 401 -26.51 4.46 -10.54
CA LYS A 401 -27.05 4.00 -9.26
C LYS A 401 -28.48 4.50 -9.00
N HIS A 402 -28.78 5.72 -9.45
CA HIS A 402 -30.11 6.33 -9.28
C HIS A 402 -31.05 6.12 -10.48
N GLY A 403 -30.66 5.32 -11.48
CA GLY A 403 -31.47 5.12 -12.70
C GLY A 403 -31.55 6.37 -13.59
N LEU A 404 -30.59 7.28 -13.46
CA LEU A 404 -30.55 8.58 -14.12
C LEU A 404 -29.43 8.72 -15.16
N MET A 405 -28.74 7.62 -15.50
CA MET A 405 -27.69 7.65 -16.49
C MET A 405 -28.26 8.03 -17.87
N PRO A 406 -27.76 9.09 -18.53
CA PRO A 406 -28.23 9.46 -19.85
C PRO A 406 -28.05 8.32 -20.86
N SER A 407 -29.09 8.01 -21.64
CA SER A 407 -29.08 6.88 -22.58
C SER A 407 -28.03 6.98 -23.69
N GLY A 408 -27.57 8.20 -24.00
CA GLY A 408 -26.50 8.44 -24.97
C GLY A 408 -25.10 8.03 -24.49
N TRP A 409 -24.91 7.73 -23.21
CA TRP A 409 -23.62 7.36 -22.63
C TRP A 409 -23.29 5.88 -22.84
N THR A 410 -23.25 5.47 -24.11
CA THR A 410 -23.03 4.08 -24.52
C THR A 410 -21.58 3.59 -24.41
N ASN A 411 -20.61 4.51 -24.35
CA ASN A 411 -19.19 4.19 -24.17
C ASN A 411 -18.43 5.39 -23.55
N ASP A 412 -17.14 5.21 -23.30
CA ASP A 412 -16.29 6.25 -22.70
C ASP A 412 -16.20 7.52 -23.56
N THR A 413 -16.21 7.40 -24.89
CA THR A 413 -16.17 8.55 -25.81
C THR A 413 -17.45 9.39 -25.70
N THR A 414 -18.62 8.76 -25.72
CA THR A 414 -19.90 9.49 -25.64
C THR A 414 -20.10 10.12 -24.26
N TYR A 415 -19.69 9.43 -23.18
CA TYR A 415 -19.68 9.99 -21.84
C TYR A 415 -18.73 11.19 -21.72
N ALA A 416 -17.49 11.09 -22.20
CA ALA A 416 -16.53 12.20 -22.17
C ALA A 416 -17.01 13.42 -22.96
N ASN A 417 -17.55 13.22 -24.17
CA ASN A 417 -18.12 14.30 -24.98
C ASN A 417 -19.28 14.99 -24.26
N ALA A 418 -20.13 14.24 -23.56
CA ALA A 418 -21.23 14.78 -22.78
C ALA A 418 -20.74 15.56 -21.56
N LEU A 419 -19.70 15.12 -20.85
CA LEU A 419 -19.09 15.90 -19.78
C LEU A 419 -18.60 17.27 -20.27
N LYS A 420 -18.10 17.35 -21.50
CA LYS A 420 -17.62 18.60 -22.11
C LYS A 420 -18.73 19.52 -22.56
N ALA A 421 -19.64 19.01 -23.39
CA ALA A 421 -20.70 19.78 -24.02
C ALA A 421 -21.86 20.09 -23.06
N GLY A 422 -22.07 19.24 -22.06
CA GLY A 422 -23.25 19.24 -21.21
C GLY A 422 -24.16 18.05 -21.51
N PHE A 423 -25.06 17.79 -20.58
CA PHE A 423 -25.97 16.64 -20.64
C PHE A 423 -27.27 16.95 -19.90
N THR A 424 -28.22 16.03 -19.99
CA THR A 424 -29.52 16.16 -19.32
C THR A 424 -29.70 15.03 -18.31
N VAL A 425 -30.11 15.37 -17.10
CA VAL A 425 -30.46 14.41 -16.03
C VAL A 425 -31.95 14.59 -15.73
N ASN A 426 -32.77 13.58 -16.04
CA ASN A 426 -34.22 13.63 -15.82
C ASN A 426 -34.91 14.92 -16.37
N GLY A 427 -34.56 15.31 -17.60
CA GLY A 427 -35.08 16.54 -18.23
C GLY A 427 -34.39 17.85 -17.80
N VAL A 428 -33.52 17.82 -16.79
CA VAL A 428 -32.77 18.99 -16.30
C VAL A 428 -31.43 19.12 -17.02
N SER A 429 -31.16 20.29 -17.59
CA SER A 429 -29.88 20.55 -18.28
C SER A 429 -28.76 20.82 -17.26
N VAL A 430 -27.64 20.12 -17.44
CA VAL A 430 -26.38 20.33 -16.73
C VAL A 430 -25.37 20.85 -17.75
N ALA A 431 -24.85 22.06 -17.51
CA ALA A 431 -23.81 22.63 -18.36
C ALA A 431 -22.52 21.80 -18.27
N GLY A 432 -21.87 21.54 -19.41
CA GLY A 432 -20.62 20.79 -19.44
C GLY A 432 -19.40 21.64 -19.13
N THR A 433 -18.24 20.99 -19.00
CA THR A 433 -16.98 21.64 -18.64
C THR A 433 -16.55 22.71 -19.64
N ASP A 434 -16.96 22.64 -20.92
CA ASP A 434 -16.59 23.64 -21.94
C ASP A 434 -17.39 24.95 -21.82
N SER A 435 -18.39 25.01 -20.93
CA SER A 435 -19.04 26.26 -20.57
C SER A 435 -18.03 27.31 -20.13
N ALA A 436 -18.20 28.54 -20.61
CA ALA A 436 -17.41 29.70 -20.20
C ALA A 436 -17.53 30.02 -18.70
N SER A 437 -18.56 29.47 -18.03
CA SER A 437 -18.78 29.62 -16.59
C SER A 437 -17.79 28.81 -15.74
N PHE A 438 -17.08 27.84 -16.33
CA PHE A 438 -16.21 26.93 -15.59
C PHE A 438 -14.76 27.06 -16.03
N THR A 439 -13.92 27.47 -15.08
CA THR A 439 -12.45 27.48 -15.20
C THR A 439 -11.81 26.24 -14.59
N THR A 440 -12.56 25.51 -13.75
CA THR A 440 -12.09 24.34 -12.99
C THR A 440 -13.11 23.20 -13.01
N PHE A 441 -12.64 21.95 -12.86
CA PHE A 441 -13.55 20.81 -12.65
C PHE A 441 -14.42 21.00 -11.40
N TYR A 442 -13.81 21.52 -10.34
CA TYR A 442 -14.46 21.79 -9.07
C TYR A 442 -15.66 22.74 -9.24
N GLN A 443 -15.54 23.80 -10.04
CA GLN A 443 -16.65 24.71 -10.36
C GLN A 443 -17.76 24.00 -11.12
N PHE A 444 -17.40 23.16 -12.10
CA PHE A 444 -18.37 22.35 -12.83
C PHE A 444 -19.15 21.42 -11.90
N VAL A 445 -18.47 20.65 -11.04
CA VAL A 445 -19.14 19.73 -10.10
C VAL A 445 -19.99 20.49 -9.09
N THR A 446 -19.49 21.59 -8.54
CA THR A 446 -20.25 22.43 -7.61
C THR A 446 -21.53 22.98 -8.26
N ASN A 447 -21.44 23.43 -9.51
CA ASN A 447 -22.61 23.89 -10.26
C ASN A 447 -23.59 22.74 -10.55
N MET A 448 -23.10 21.58 -10.99
CA MET A 448 -23.93 20.39 -11.22
C MET A 448 -24.68 20.00 -9.94
N VAL A 449 -24.00 19.91 -8.80
CA VAL A 449 -24.62 19.63 -7.49
C VAL A 449 -25.69 20.66 -7.15
N ALA A 450 -25.44 21.96 -7.38
CA ALA A 450 -26.42 23.01 -7.16
C ALA A 450 -27.65 22.86 -8.07
N VAL A 451 -27.46 22.55 -9.36
CA VAL A 451 -28.54 22.29 -10.32
C VAL A 451 -29.37 21.08 -9.90
N LEU A 452 -28.72 19.97 -9.50
CA LEU A 452 -29.42 18.78 -9.03
C LEU A 452 -30.28 19.09 -7.79
N ASN A 453 -29.73 19.81 -6.82
CA ASN A 453 -30.47 20.24 -5.62
C ASN A 453 -31.67 21.13 -5.97
N ALA A 454 -31.48 22.14 -6.82
CA ALA A 454 -32.53 23.06 -7.22
C ALA A 454 -33.71 22.38 -7.96
N ASN A 455 -33.48 21.18 -8.49
CA ASN A 455 -34.47 20.39 -9.22
C ASN A 455 -34.91 19.12 -8.47
N GLY A 456 -34.81 19.12 -7.12
CA GLY A 456 -35.34 18.04 -6.29
C GLY A 456 -34.55 16.73 -6.33
N MET A 457 -33.32 16.74 -6.85
CA MET A 457 -32.43 15.57 -6.94
C MET A 457 -31.36 15.57 -5.82
N ALA A 458 -31.72 16.02 -4.62
CA ALA A 458 -30.80 16.12 -3.49
C ALA A 458 -30.12 14.78 -3.14
N ASN A 459 -30.87 13.68 -3.28
CA ASN A 459 -30.41 12.32 -3.03
C ASN A 459 -29.17 11.99 -3.89
N VAL A 460 -29.19 12.41 -5.15
CA VAL A 460 -28.10 12.24 -6.13
C VAL A 460 -27.00 13.25 -5.86
N ALA A 461 -27.38 14.51 -5.60
CA ALA A 461 -26.44 15.60 -5.37
C ALA A 461 -25.50 15.32 -4.18
N THR A 462 -26.02 14.69 -3.11
CA THR A 462 -25.22 14.38 -1.93
C THR A 462 -24.15 13.31 -2.16
N GLU A 463 -24.32 12.42 -3.14
CA GLU A 463 -23.34 11.36 -3.48
C GLU A 463 -21.98 11.93 -3.92
N PHE A 464 -21.95 13.18 -4.37
CA PHE A 464 -20.74 13.90 -4.75
C PHE A 464 -19.97 14.46 -3.55
N ASN A 465 -20.42 14.24 -2.31
CA ASN A 465 -19.59 14.53 -1.15
C ASN A 465 -18.50 13.48 -1.00
N SER A 466 -17.29 13.95 -0.73
CA SER A 466 -16.10 13.13 -0.48
C SER A 466 -15.59 13.29 0.94
N MET A 467 -14.89 12.28 1.46
CA MET A 467 -14.20 12.41 2.74
C MET A 467 -13.04 13.40 2.65
N LYS A 468 -12.90 14.25 3.66
CA LYS A 468 -11.75 15.13 3.77
C LYS A 468 -10.61 14.43 4.49
N ILE A 469 -9.50 14.20 3.78
CA ILE A 469 -8.33 13.51 4.34
C ILE A 469 -7.48 14.49 5.16
N SER A 470 -7.02 14.05 6.34
CA SER A 470 -6.21 14.88 7.23
C SER A 470 -4.72 14.64 6.98
N TYR A 471 -3.95 15.73 6.99
CA TYR A 471 -2.48 15.69 6.97
C TYR A 471 -1.92 15.16 8.32
N PRO A 472 -0.80 14.42 8.33
CA PRO A 472 -0.10 13.87 7.17
C PRO A 472 -0.87 12.68 6.61
N PHE A 473 -0.87 12.56 5.29
CA PHE A 473 -1.72 11.60 4.58
C PHE A 473 -1.38 10.13 4.89
N THR A 474 -0.11 9.86 5.17
CA THR A 474 0.44 8.55 5.55
C THR A 474 1.43 8.72 6.72
N ILE A 475 2.64 8.20 6.58
CA ILE A 475 3.68 8.13 7.59
C ILE A 475 4.73 9.17 7.23
N ARG A 476 4.81 10.26 8.00
CA ARG A 476 5.85 11.29 7.84
C ARG A 476 7.14 10.93 8.59
N LYS A 477 7.00 10.23 9.71
CA LYS A 477 8.11 9.82 10.57
C LYS A 477 7.93 8.38 11.03
N TYR A 478 9.04 7.66 11.17
CA TYR A 478 9.07 6.36 11.80
C TYR A 478 9.20 6.47 13.33
N ARG A 479 8.46 5.62 14.04
CA ARG A 479 8.59 5.37 15.46
C ARG A 479 9.64 4.29 15.76
N GLY A 480 9.85 3.36 14.84
CA GLY A 480 10.85 2.31 14.95
C GLY A 480 12.01 2.46 13.97
N THR A 481 12.80 1.40 13.86
CA THR A 481 13.91 1.32 12.90
C THR A 481 13.43 0.62 11.63
N PRO A 482 13.35 1.33 10.49
CA PRO A 482 12.91 0.73 9.24
C PRO A 482 13.89 -0.32 8.73
N SER A 483 13.38 -1.42 8.18
CA SER A 483 14.17 -2.32 7.34
C SER A 483 14.11 -1.93 5.86
N ASN A 484 15.00 -2.54 5.08
CA ASN A 484 15.09 -2.29 3.64
C ASN A 484 13.84 -2.83 2.91
N ALA A 485 13.30 -2.05 1.98
CA ALA A 485 12.40 -2.52 0.94
C ALA A 485 13.16 -2.58 -0.41
N THR A 486 12.81 -3.55 -1.25
CA THR A 486 13.38 -3.74 -2.59
C THR A 486 12.26 -3.95 -3.60
N GLY A 487 11.94 -2.91 -4.38
CA GLY A 487 10.71 -2.82 -5.17
C GLY A 487 10.37 -1.34 -5.31
N GLY A 488 9.92 -0.92 -6.49
CA GLY A 488 10.04 0.42 -7.04
C GLY A 488 10.42 0.37 -8.53
N GLY A 489 10.61 -0.84 -9.03
CA GLY A 489 11.01 -1.17 -10.38
C GLY A 489 9.88 -0.95 -11.37
N GLY A 490 9.91 0.20 -12.00
CA GLY A 490 9.72 0.19 -13.44
C GLY A 490 10.76 1.09 -14.09
N VAL A 491 10.80 1.09 -15.40
CA VAL A 491 11.95 1.59 -16.14
C VAL A 491 11.66 3.00 -16.64
N ALA A 492 12.48 3.99 -16.23
CA ALA A 492 13.05 5.06 -17.07
C ALA A 492 13.67 6.17 -16.19
N GLY A 493 15.00 6.32 -16.26
CA GLY A 493 15.78 7.39 -15.64
C GLY A 493 16.90 6.87 -14.73
N ASN A 494 18.08 6.64 -15.30
CA ASN A 494 19.34 6.27 -14.61
C ASN A 494 19.16 5.28 -13.45
N GLY A 495 18.90 4.01 -13.78
CA GLY A 495 18.78 2.87 -12.86
C GLY A 495 20.09 2.53 -12.16
N GLY A 496 20.60 3.48 -11.38
CA GLY A 496 21.77 3.39 -10.51
C GLY A 496 23.12 3.36 -11.21
N ILE A 497 23.20 3.70 -12.49
CA ILE A 497 24.46 4.09 -13.16
C ILE A 497 24.44 5.60 -13.38
N SER A 498 25.45 6.31 -12.88
CA SER A 498 25.56 7.78 -12.96
C SER A 498 26.53 8.25 -14.05
N ALA A 499 27.56 7.47 -14.36
CA ALA A 499 28.59 7.84 -15.32
C ALA A 499 29.31 6.60 -15.88
N ILE A 500 29.90 6.76 -17.07
CA ILE A 500 30.93 5.86 -17.61
C ILE A 500 32.10 6.69 -18.13
N SER A 501 33.33 6.24 -17.90
CA SER A 501 34.55 6.90 -18.37
C SER A 501 35.48 5.89 -19.05
N PRO A 502 35.95 6.15 -20.28
CA PRO A 502 35.56 7.26 -21.15
C PRO A 502 34.07 7.18 -21.54
N THR A 503 33.49 8.32 -21.93
CA THR A 503 32.08 8.43 -22.37
C THR A 503 31.86 7.99 -23.82
N GLY A 504 32.90 7.53 -24.50
CA GLY A 504 32.80 7.00 -25.86
C GLY A 504 34.08 6.35 -26.35
N GLY A 505 33.98 5.69 -27.50
CA GLY A 505 35.08 4.95 -28.12
C GLY A 505 34.82 4.66 -29.60
N THR A 506 35.89 4.51 -30.36
CA THR A 506 35.85 4.17 -31.79
C THR A 506 35.68 2.67 -31.97
N ARG A 507 34.78 2.26 -32.88
CA ARG A 507 34.63 0.85 -33.25
C ARG A 507 35.95 0.27 -33.79
N GLY A 508 36.25 -0.97 -33.46
CA GLY A 508 37.52 -1.63 -33.75
C GLY A 508 38.63 -1.37 -32.74
N GLN A 509 38.37 -0.63 -31.65
CA GLN A 509 39.35 -0.32 -30.60
C GLN A 509 38.93 -0.87 -29.24
N SER A 510 39.89 -0.90 -28.31
CA SER A 510 39.71 -1.36 -26.93
C SER A 510 39.90 -0.22 -25.95
N TYR A 511 39.01 -0.15 -24.94
CA TYR A 511 39.02 0.89 -23.92
C TYR A 511 38.92 0.27 -22.53
N PHE A 512 39.74 0.74 -21.59
CA PHE A 512 39.50 0.47 -20.18
C PHE A 512 38.39 1.42 -19.69
N VAL A 513 37.26 0.85 -19.27
CA VAL A 513 36.08 1.61 -18.86
C VAL A 513 35.88 1.54 -17.35
N THR A 514 35.43 2.65 -16.77
CA THR A 514 34.96 2.76 -15.39
C THR A 514 33.50 3.18 -15.39
N ILE A 515 32.62 2.31 -14.90
CA ILE A 515 31.18 2.54 -14.72
C ILE A 515 30.95 2.96 -13.26
N THR A 516 30.36 4.14 -13.06
CA THR A 516 30.02 4.65 -11.73
C THR A 516 28.57 4.33 -11.41
N LEU A 517 28.36 3.67 -10.28
CA LEU A 517 27.06 3.34 -9.74
C LEU A 517 26.67 4.38 -8.68
N GLN A 518 25.38 4.73 -8.64
CA GLN A 518 24.81 5.61 -7.64
C GLN A 518 23.59 4.96 -6.98
N THR A 519 23.39 5.28 -5.71
CA THR A 519 22.13 4.97 -5.04
C THR A 519 21.02 5.80 -5.68
N VAL A 520 19.98 5.13 -6.17
CA VAL A 520 18.77 5.82 -6.63
C VAL A 520 17.79 5.85 -5.46
N THR A 521 17.29 7.04 -5.15
CA THR A 521 16.22 7.22 -4.16
C THR A 521 15.05 6.28 -4.51
N GLY A 522 14.65 5.42 -3.57
CA GLY A 522 13.60 4.42 -3.81
C GLY A 522 14.06 3.07 -4.37
N THR A 523 15.38 2.77 -4.35
CA THR A 523 15.93 1.43 -4.66
C THR A 523 16.80 0.92 -3.50
N PRO A 524 17.01 -0.41 -3.35
CA PRO A 524 18.02 -0.92 -2.44
C PRO A 524 19.38 -0.27 -2.71
N GLY A 525 20.13 -0.03 -1.63
CA GLY A 525 21.50 0.47 -1.71
C GLY A 525 22.40 -0.41 -2.60
N LEU A 526 23.54 0.13 -3.00
CA LEU A 526 24.48 -0.56 -3.89
C LEU A 526 24.97 -1.89 -3.28
N PRO A 527 25.26 -2.93 -4.08
CA PRO A 527 25.70 -4.23 -3.55
C PRO A 527 27.03 -4.09 -2.80
N PRO A 528 27.33 -4.96 -1.81
CA PRO A 528 28.62 -4.93 -1.11
C PRO A 528 29.79 -5.24 -2.05
N ASN A 529 31.02 -4.80 -1.72
CA ASN A 529 32.22 -5.00 -2.55
C ASN A 529 32.47 -6.45 -2.97
N SER A 530 32.04 -7.40 -2.13
CA SER A 530 32.17 -8.84 -2.34
C SER A 530 31.13 -9.45 -3.28
N ALA A 531 30.10 -8.70 -3.73
CA ALA A 531 29.07 -9.22 -4.63
C ALA A 531 29.67 -9.50 -6.03
N PRO A 532 29.61 -10.75 -6.54
CA PRO A 532 30.13 -11.09 -7.86
C PRO A 532 29.37 -10.36 -8.98
N ILE A 533 30.10 -9.90 -10.00
CA ILE A 533 29.50 -9.35 -11.22
C ILE A 533 29.11 -10.53 -12.11
N THR A 534 27.83 -10.63 -12.47
CA THR A 534 27.34 -11.65 -13.41
C THR A 534 27.53 -11.18 -14.84
N THR A 535 27.18 -9.92 -15.15
CA THR A 535 27.42 -9.30 -16.45
C THR A 535 27.69 -7.80 -16.30
N ALA A 536 28.50 -7.25 -17.19
CA ALA A 536 28.63 -5.81 -17.40
C ALA A 536 28.77 -5.57 -18.91
N THR A 537 27.88 -4.76 -19.50
CA THR A 537 27.82 -4.56 -20.95
C THR A 537 27.66 -3.10 -21.34
N VAL A 538 28.13 -2.77 -22.55
CA VAL A 538 27.91 -1.49 -23.24
C VAL A 538 27.36 -1.77 -24.62
N GLY A 539 26.12 -1.37 -24.90
CA GLY A 539 25.43 -1.65 -26.16
C GLY A 539 25.32 -3.15 -26.48
N GLY A 540 25.24 -3.99 -25.44
CA GLY A 540 25.26 -5.46 -25.55
C GLY A 540 26.65 -6.09 -25.64
N ILE A 541 27.73 -5.30 -25.69
CA ILE A 541 29.12 -5.80 -25.71
C ILE A 541 29.59 -6.01 -24.28
N ALA A 542 29.99 -7.23 -23.92
CA ALA A 542 30.47 -7.55 -22.58
C ALA A 542 31.88 -6.98 -22.31
N LEU A 543 32.06 -6.46 -21.09
CA LEU A 543 33.38 -6.10 -20.58
C LEU A 543 34.20 -7.37 -20.33
N SER A 544 35.48 -7.35 -20.70
CA SER A 544 36.45 -8.39 -20.35
C SER A 544 36.98 -8.14 -18.94
N SER A 545 36.98 -9.19 -18.12
CA SER A 545 37.45 -9.18 -16.72
C SER A 545 36.88 -8.03 -15.88
N PRO A 546 35.54 -7.93 -15.73
CA PRO A 546 34.94 -6.88 -14.92
C PRO A 546 35.33 -7.06 -13.45
N THR A 547 35.85 -6.00 -12.84
CA THR A 547 36.29 -5.97 -11.44
C THR A 547 35.63 -4.82 -10.70
N ARG A 548 35.71 -4.88 -9.37
CA ARG A 548 35.07 -3.92 -8.48
C ARG A 548 36.04 -3.41 -7.44
N ALA A 549 36.43 -2.15 -7.56
CA ALA A 549 37.31 -1.49 -6.59
C ALA A 549 36.55 -0.91 -5.38
N SER A 550 35.25 -0.63 -5.54
CA SER A 550 34.40 -0.03 -4.51
C SER A 550 32.91 -0.33 -4.75
N THR A 551 32.04 0.05 -3.80
CA THR A 551 30.59 -0.18 -3.91
C THR A 551 29.95 0.65 -5.02
N SER A 552 30.65 1.65 -5.54
CA SER A 552 30.14 2.56 -6.55
C SER A 552 30.86 2.47 -7.89
N THR A 553 31.74 1.49 -8.11
CA THR A 553 32.55 1.44 -9.35
C THR A 553 32.72 0.04 -9.88
N VAL A 554 32.40 -0.17 -11.16
CA VAL A 554 32.77 -1.38 -11.92
C VAL A 554 33.74 -0.99 -13.02
N THR A 555 34.85 -1.71 -13.14
CA THR A 555 35.89 -1.47 -14.16
C THR A 555 36.08 -2.69 -15.03
N GLY A 556 36.50 -2.51 -16.29
CA GLY A 556 36.86 -3.62 -17.18
C GLY A 556 37.26 -3.14 -18.55
N THR A 557 37.68 -4.06 -19.42
CA THR A 557 38.08 -3.71 -20.80
C THR A 557 36.92 -3.92 -21.76
N LEU A 558 36.48 -2.86 -22.42
CA LEU A 558 35.50 -2.90 -23.50
C LEU A 558 36.22 -3.01 -24.85
N ASN A 559 36.07 -4.14 -25.53
CA ASN A 559 36.57 -4.35 -26.89
C ASN A 559 35.43 -4.08 -27.87
N ILE A 560 35.45 -2.97 -28.60
CA ILE A 560 34.37 -2.59 -29.51
C ILE A 560 34.62 -3.22 -30.88
N PRO A 561 33.81 -4.18 -31.38
CA PRO A 561 33.99 -4.74 -32.72
C PRO A 561 33.92 -3.67 -33.82
N SER A 562 34.67 -3.85 -34.91
CA SER A 562 34.67 -2.93 -36.06
C SER A 562 33.30 -2.82 -36.76
N GLY A 563 32.45 -3.84 -36.62
CA GLY A 563 31.08 -3.87 -37.14
C GLY A 563 30.02 -3.26 -36.22
N THR A 564 30.39 -2.76 -35.03
CA THR A 564 29.42 -2.17 -34.09
C THR A 564 28.80 -0.91 -34.68
N SER A 565 27.47 -0.80 -34.59
CA SER A 565 26.74 0.39 -35.03
C SER A 565 27.17 1.61 -34.22
N THR A 566 27.35 2.75 -34.88
CA THR A 566 27.67 4.02 -34.21
C THR A 566 26.47 4.56 -33.43
N GLY A 567 26.70 5.58 -32.60
CA GLY A 567 25.67 6.21 -31.80
C GLY A 567 25.72 5.81 -30.32
N ALA A 568 24.81 6.39 -29.55
CA ALA A 568 24.71 6.21 -28.11
C ALA A 568 24.32 4.76 -27.77
N LYS A 569 24.97 4.21 -26.75
CA LYS A 569 24.80 2.84 -26.26
C LYS A 569 24.44 2.84 -24.78
N ASP A 570 23.56 1.91 -24.44
CA ASP A 570 23.15 1.66 -23.06
C ASP A 570 24.25 0.93 -22.30
N VAL A 571 24.34 1.19 -21.01
CA VAL A 571 25.26 0.53 -20.08
C VAL A 571 24.43 -0.28 -19.11
N VAL A 572 24.77 -1.55 -18.92
CA VAL A 572 24.05 -2.47 -18.02
C VAL A 572 25.05 -3.21 -17.14
N VAL A 573 24.80 -3.27 -15.83
CA VAL A 573 25.59 -4.03 -14.86
C VAL A 573 24.67 -4.89 -14.02
N THR A 574 24.90 -6.20 -14.01
CA THR A 574 24.14 -7.17 -13.21
C THR A 574 25.07 -7.89 -12.24
N PHE A 575 24.66 -7.98 -10.98
CA PHE A 575 25.38 -8.72 -9.94
C PHE A 575 24.66 -10.01 -9.59
N GLN A 576 25.40 -10.96 -9.04
CA GLN A 576 24.82 -12.18 -8.51
C GLN A 576 23.97 -11.84 -7.27
N GLY A 577 22.67 -12.13 -7.35
CA GLY A 577 21.75 -12.00 -6.22
C GLY A 577 21.98 -13.09 -5.17
N PRO A 578 21.50 -12.90 -3.93
CA PRO A 578 21.41 -13.98 -2.95
C PRO A 578 20.64 -15.19 -3.51
N PRO A 579 20.93 -16.43 -3.06
CA PRO A 579 20.21 -17.61 -3.52
C PRO A 579 18.69 -17.43 -3.40
N GLY A 580 17.97 -17.59 -4.52
CA GLY A 580 16.51 -17.42 -4.58
C GLY A 580 16.00 -15.99 -4.81
N GLN A 581 16.88 -15.01 -5.04
CA GLN A 581 16.50 -13.63 -5.41
C GLN A 581 16.92 -13.29 -6.84
N ALA A 582 16.19 -12.36 -7.46
CA ALA A 582 16.56 -11.83 -8.78
C ALA A 582 17.90 -11.09 -8.71
N ALA A 583 18.69 -11.21 -9.77
CA ALA A 583 20.01 -10.58 -9.88
C ALA A 583 19.87 -9.04 -9.96
N PRO A 584 20.41 -8.27 -8.99
CA PRO A 584 20.29 -6.81 -9.02
C PRO A 584 20.99 -6.26 -10.27
N THR A 585 20.22 -5.50 -11.05
CA THR A 585 20.63 -4.99 -12.37
C THR A 585 20.49 -3.48 -12.41
N TYR A 586 21.54 -2.82 -12.86
CA TYR A 586 21.68 -1.38 -12.96
C TYR A 586 21.83 -0.98 -14.42
N THR A 587 21.12 0.05 -14.86
CA THR A 587 21.05 0.44 -16.28
C THR A 587 21.11 1.96 -16.44
N ALA A 588 21.87 2.43 -17.43
CA ALA A 588 21.76 3.79 -17.94
C ALA A 588 21.68 3.76 -19.47
N THR A 589 20.73 4.52 -20.01
CA THR A 589 20.48 4.58 -21.46
C THR A 589 21.38 5.61 -22.12
N GLY A 590 22.00 5.26 -23.26
CA GLY A 590 22.76 6.18 -24.09
C GLY A 590 24.00 6.83 -23.44
N LEU A 591 24.56 6.22 -22.40
CA LEU A 591 25.65 6.81 -21.61
C LEU A 591 27.03 6.68 -22.27
N PHE A 592 27.18 5.80 -23.27
CA PHE A 592 28.45 5.59 -23.98
C PHE A 592 28.27 5.77 -25.50
N GLN A 593 29.06 6.65 -26.12
CA GLN A 593 29.00 6.93 -27.55
C GLN A 593 29.96 6.04 -28.36
N VAL A 594 29.44 5.23 -29.29
CA VAL A 594 30.29 4.53 -30.27
C VAL A 594 30.51 5.40 -31.50
N ASN A 595 31.78 5.71 -31.76
CA ASN A 595 32.22 6.54 -32.87
C ASN A 595 32.65 5.69 -34.09
N PRO A 596 32.55 6.25 -35.32
CA PRO A 596 32.96 5.59 -36.56
C PRO A 596 34.39 5.08 -36.57
#